data_AF-A0A857GLG1-F1
#
_entry.id   AF-A0A857GLG1-F1
#
_cell.length_a   1.000
_cell.length_b   1.000
_cell.length_c   1.000
_cell.angle_alpha   90.00
_cell.angle_beta   90.00
_cell.angle_gamma   90.00
#
_symmetry.space_group_name_H-M   'P 1'
#
loop_
_entity.id
_entity.type
_entity.pdbx_description
1 polymer ?
#
loop_
_entity_poly.entity_id
_entity_poly.type
_entity_poly.pdbx_seq_one_letter_code
_entity_poly.pdbx_strand_id
1 'polypeptide(L)'
;MRWIKGLILAVILLVVLLVGILFAVNNQQAIPLNLIWAELPAVSLSVWLLATLAVGVIVGMLAMLGVYVRLKAQLARSERHNKQQRKELDRLRTQGFKELA
;
A
#
# COMPACT_ATOMS: atom_id res chain seq x y z
N MET A 1 12.71 -4.40 -11.92
CA MET A 1 12.10 -4.35 -10.56
C MET A 1 10.57 -4.33 -10.51
N ARG A 2 9.84 -3.55 -11.36
CA ARG A 2 8.36 -3.48 -11.32
C ARG A 2 7.67 -4.82 -11.61
N TRP A 3 8.23 -5.61 -12.53
CA TRP A 3 7.70 -6.91 -12.95
C TRP A 3 7.88 -8.00 -11.89
N ILE A 4 9.00 -8.01 -11.17
CA ILE A 4 9.25 -8.94 -10.05
C ILE A 4 8.27 -8.67 -8.91
N LYS A 5 8.03 -7.39 -8.58
CA LYS A 5 7.03 -7.00 -7.58
C LYS A 5 5.62 -7.44 -7.99
N GLY A 6 5.27 -7.29 -9.27
CA GLY A 6 3.99 -7.76 -9.81
C GLY A 6 3.84 -9.29 -9.75
N LEU A 7 4.91 -10.03 -10.09
CA LEU A 7 4.91 -11.48 -10.04
C LEU A 7 4.77 -12.00 -8.60
N ILE A 8 5.52 -11.42 -7.65
CA ILE A 8 5.40 -11.77 -6.22
C ILE A 8 3.98 -11.49 -5.72
N LEU A 9 3.41 -10.34 -6.09
CA LEU A 9 2.04 -10.00 -5.69
C LEU A 9 1.02 -10.99 -6.27
N ALA A 10 1.17 -11.38 -7.54
CA ALA A 10 0.30 -12.36 -8.18
C ALA A 10 0.40 -13.74 -7.51
N VAL A 11 1.61 -14.19 -7.16
CA VAL A 11 1.82 -15.45 -6.43
C VAL A 11 1.18 -15.40 -5.05
N ILE A 12 1.37 -14.30 -4.29
CA ILE A 12 0.74 -14.12 -2.99
C ILE A 12 -0.78 -14.15 -3.12
N LEU A 13 -1.34 -13.44 -4.11
CA LEU A 13 -2.78 -13.43 -4.36
C LEU A 13 -3.31 -14.84 -4.64
N LEU A 14 -2.59 -15.60 -5.47
CA LEU A 14 -2.97 -16.96 -5.85
C LEU A 14 -2.90 -17.93 -4.67
N VAL A 15 -1.90 -17.81 -3.80
CA VAL A 15 -1.79 -18.58 -2.54
C VAL A 15 -2.94 -18.24 -1.61
N VAL A 16 -3.23 -16.95 -1.40
CA VAL A 16 -4.35 -16.51 -0.56
C VAL A 16 -5.68 -17.07 -1.08
N LEU A 17 -5.87 -17.08 -2.40
CA LEU A 17 -7.09 -17.57 -3.03
C LEU A 17 -7.22 -19.09 -2.87
N LEU A 18 -6.14 -19.85 -3.09
CA LEU A 18 -6.11 -21.31 -2.86
C LEU A 18 -6.40 -21.67 -1.40
N VAL A 19 -5.76 -20.97 -0.46
CA VAL A 19 -5.99 -21.18 0.97
C VAL A 19 -7.45 -20.83 1.31
N GLY A 20 -7.98 -19.72 0.79
CA GLY A 20 -9.37 -19.33 0.97
C GLY A 20 -10.37 -20.37 0.47
N ILE A 21 -10.14 -20.94 -0.72
CA ILE A 21 -10.96 -22.02 -1.28
C ILE A 21 -10.87 -23.29 -0.43
N LEU A 22 -9.66 -23.74 -0.07
CA LEU A 22 -9.46 -24.93 0.75
C LEU A 22 -10.13 -24.78 2.13
N PHE A 23 -10.05 -23.58 2.71
CA PHE A 23 -10.69 -23.26 3.97
C PHE A 23 -12.23 -23.24 3.82
N ALA A 24 -12.76 -22.70 2.72
CA ALA A 24 -14.18 -22.72 2.39
C ALA A 24 -14.75 -24.13 2.22
N VAL A 25 -14.04 -24.99 1.50
CA VAL A 25 -14.47 -26.37 1.25
C VAL A 25 -14.42 -27.24 2.51
N ASN A 26 -13.38 -27.08 3.35
CA ASN A 26 -13.23 -27.89 4.56
C ASN A 26 -14.07 -27.40 5.75
N ASN A 27 -14.36 -26.09 5.84
CA ASN A 27 -15.06 -25.51 6.99
C ASN A 27 -16.47 -25.05 6.61
N GLN A 28 -17.28 -25.97 6.05
CA GLN A 28 -18.68 -25.71 5.67
C GLN A 28 -19.64 -25.61 6.87
N GLN A 29 -19.16 -25.77 8.10
CA GLN A 29 -19.99 -25.57 9.28
C GLN A 29 -20.46 -24.11 9.36
N ALA A 30 -21.77 -23.93 9.29
CA ALA A 30 -22.43 -22.64 9.45
C ALA A 30 -22.44 -22.30 10.95
N ILE A 31 -21.69 -21.26 11.33
CA ILE A 31 -21.60 -20.80 12.71
C ILE A 31 -22.35 -19.47 12.80
N PRO A 32 -23.36 -19.34 13.68
CA PRO A 32 -23.98 -18.04 13.93
C PRO A 32 -22.94 -17.12 14.58
N LEU A 33 -22.69 -15.97 13.96
CA LEU A 33 -21.72 -15.01 14.47
C LEU A 33 -22.46 -13.95 15.29
N ASN A 34 -22.35 -14.04 16.61
CA ASN A 34 -22.81 -13.00 17.51
C ASN A 34 -21.70 -11.93 17.61
N LEU A 35 -21.80 -10.87 16.81
CA LEU A 35 -21.08 -9.64 17.12
C LEU A 35 -21.73 -9.07 18.38
N ILE A 36 -20.91 -8.55 19.29
CA ILE A 36 -21.30 -8.02 20.62
C ILE A 36 -22.60 -7.18 20.59
N TRP A 37 -22.91 -6.53 19.47
CA TRP A 37 -24.10 -5.71 19.25
C TRP A 37 -25.05 -6.18 18.12
N ALA A 38 -24.71 -7.25 17.39
CA ALA A 38 -25.48 -7.74 16.25
C ALA A 38 -25.30 -9.25 16.03
N GLU A 39 -26.41 -10.00 15.98
CA GLU A 39 -26.39 -11.39 15.53
C GLU A 39 -26.49 -11.43 14.01
N LEU A 40 -25.45 -11.96 13.37
CA LEU A 40 -25.45 -12.16 11.94
C LEU A 40 -25.93 -13.56 11.57
N PRO A 41 -26.56 -13.71 10.38
CA PRO A 41 -27.05 -14.99 9.91
C PRO A 41 -25.94 -16.05 9.90
N ALA A 42 -26.34 -17.30 10.10
CA ALA A 42 -25.42 -18.42 10.06
C ALA A 42 -24.85 -18.57 8.64
N VAL A 43 -23.58 -18.23 8.50
CA VAL A 43 -22.78 -18.42 7.28
C VAL A 43 -21.56 -19.26 7.66
N SER A 44 -20.95 -19.93 6.68
CA SER A 44 -19.73 -20.68 6.93
C SER A 44 -18.63 -19.78 7.49
N LEU A 45 -17.87 -20.30 8.47
CA LEU A 45 -16.75 -19.59 9.09
C LEU A 45 -15.76 -19.03 8.06
N SER A 46 -15.58 -19.77 6.97
CA SER A 46 -14.71 -19.39 5.87
C SER A 46 -15.14 -18.12 5.17
N VAL A 47 -16.45 -17.88 5.01
CA VAL A 47 -16.95 -16.63 4.42
C VAL A 47 -16.65 -15.46 5.34
N TRP A 48 -16.78 -15.64 6.65
CA TRP A 48 -16.41 -14.61 7.63
C TRP A 48 -14.91 -14.25 7.58
N LEU A 49 -14.06 -15.27 7.53
CA LEU A 49 -12.61 -15.09 7.39
C LEU A 49 -12.23 -14.42 6.06
N LEU A 50 -12.84 -14.84 4.95
CA LEU A 50 -12.63 -14.22 3.64
C LEU A 50 -13.11 -12.75 3.62
N ALA A 51 -14.27 -12.46 4.20
CA ALA A 51 -14.83 -11.12 4.26
C ALA A 51 -13.94 -10.18 5.09
N THR A 52 -13.54 -10.60 6.28
CA THR A 52 -12.65 -9.82 7.16
C THR A 52 -11.27 -9.62 6.54
N LEU A 53 -10.72 -10.63 5.87
CA LEU A 53 -9.48 -10.51 5.11
C LEU A 53 -9.62 -9.49 3.98
N ALA A 54 -10.69 -9.57 3.18
CA ALA A 54 -10.95 -8.64 2.09
C ALA A 54 -11.06 -7.19 2.60
N VAL A 55 -11.79 -6.99 3.70
CA VAL A 55 -11.89 -5.68 4.36
C VAL A 55 -10.51 -5.19 4.83
N GLY A 56 -9.72 -6.06 5.48
CA GLY A 56 -8.36 -5.74 5.91
C GLY A 56 -7.44 -5.31 4.75
N VAL A 57 -7.52 -6.00 3.61
CA VAL A 57 -6.77 -5.64 2.40
C VAL A 57 -7.20 -4.27 1.86
N ILE A 58 -8.51 -4.02 1.77
CA ILE A 58 -9.04 -2.72 1.29
C ILE A 58 -8.56 -1.59 2.20
N VAL A 59 -8.66 -1.76 3.52
CA VAL A 59 -8.18 -0.77 4.49
C VAL A 59 -6.68 -0.56 4.37
N GLY A 60 -5.91 -1.64 4.23
CA GLY A 60 -4.46 -1.57 4.00
C GLY A 60 -4.09 -0.81 2.72
N MET A 61 -4.82 -1.05 1.62
CA MET A 61 -4.63 -0.33 0.35
C MET A 61 -4.93 1.16 0.50
N LEU A 62 -6.02 1.52 1.17
CA LEU A 62 -6.38 2.91 1.42
C LEU A 62 -5.33 3.63 2.28
N ALA A 63 -4.84 2.97 3.33
CA ALA A 63 -3.76 3.50 4.16
C ALA A 63 -2.47 3.72 3.34
N MET A 64 -2.12 2.77 2.47
CA MET A 64 -0.94 2.87 1.61
C MET A 64 -1.07 4.02 0.59
N LEU A 65 -2.28 4.30 0.10
CA LEU A 65 -2.54 5.43 -0.79
C LEU A 65 -2.21 6.76 -0.12
N GLY A 66 -2.62 6.94 1.14
CA GLY A 66 -2.32 8.14 1.93
C GLY A 66 -0.82 8.34 2.14
N VAL A 67 -0.11 7.27 2.47
CA VAL A 67 1.36 7.29 2.60
C VAL A 67 2.03 7.65 1.27
N TYR A 68 1.56 7.07 0.17
CA TYR A 68 2.10 7.33 -1.17
C TYR A 68 1.96 8.81 -1.58
N VAL A 69 0.79 9.42 -1.34
CA VAL A 69 0.56 10.85 -1.62
C VAL A 69 1.52 11.71 -0.80
N ARG A 70 1.70 11.40 0.49
CA ARG A 70 2.66 12.11 1.35
C ARG A 70 4.09 11.99 0.85
N LEU A 71 4.53 10.79 0.46
CA LEU A 71 5.86 10.55 -0.11
C LEU A 71 6.07 11.35 -1.40
N LYS A 72 5.08 11.35 -2.29
CA LYS A 72 5.14 12.09 -3.56
C LYS A 72 5.23 13.61 -3.32
N ALA A 73 4.50 14.12 -2.33
CA ALA A 73 4.58 15.53 -1.94
C ALA A 73 5.97 15.89 -1.37
N GLN A 74 6.56 15.01 -0.54
CA GLN A 74 7.91 15.20 -0.01
C GLN A 74 8.97 15.17 -1.11
N LEU A 75 8.85 14.24 -2.06
CA LEU A 75 9.74 14.15 -3.21
C LEU A 75 9.73 15.44 -4.03
N ALA A 76 8.54 15.95 -4.38
CA ALA A 76 8.41 17.19 -5.14
C ALA A 76 8.98 18.41 -4.38
N ARG A 77 8.84 18.46 -3.05
CA ARG A 77 9.44 19.52 -2.21
C ARG A 77 10.97 19.43 -2.19
N SER A 78 11.51 18.21 -2.10
CA SER A 78 12.96 17.96 -2.10
C SER A 78 13.60 18.33 -3.44
N GLU A 79 12.97 17.95 -4.55
CA GLU A 79 13.44 18.30 -5.90
C GLU A 79 13.49 19.82 -6.12
N ARG A 80 12.49 20.57 -5.61
CA ARG A 80 12.48 22.04 -5.67
C ARG A 80 13.63 22.66 -4.88
N HIS A 81 13.89 22.18 -3.65
CA HIS A 81 15.02 22.64 -2.84
C HIS A 81 16.35 22.35 -3.53
N ASN A 82 16.52 21.14 -4.07
CA ASN A 82 17.75 20.77 -4.77
C ASN A 82 17.99 21.67 -6.00
N LYS A 83 16.93 21.99 -6.75
CA LYS A 83 17.01 22.91 -7.90
C LYS A 83 17.38 24.34 -7.48
N GLN A 84 16.89 24.82 -6.35
CA GLN A 84 17.24 26.15 -5.81
C GLN A 84 18.71 26.19 -5.36
N GLN A 85 19.14 25.21 -4.57
CA GLN A 85 20.53 25.10 -4.11
C GLN A 85 21.52 25.01 -5.27
N ARG A 86 21.18 24.24 -6.32
CA ARG A 86 21.99 24.19 -7.55
C ARG A 86 22.12 25.55 -8.24
N LYS A 87 21.05 26.35 -8.29
CA LYS A 87 21.08 27.70 -8.87
C LYS A 87 21.93 28.66 -8.04
N GLU A 88 21.89 28.56 -6.71
CA GLU A 88 22.74 29.38 -5.84
C GLU A 88 24.21 29.04 -6.02
N LEU A 89 24.57 27.76 -6.09
CA LEU A 89 25.94 27.33 -6.38
C LEU A 89 26.44 27.84 -7.74
N ASP A 90 25.58 27.82 -8.76
CA ASP A 90 25.93 28.31 -10.10
C ASP A 90 26.10 29.85 -10.14
N ARG A 91 25.27 30.57 -9.38
CA ARG A 91 25.39 32.02 -9.21
C ARG A 91 26.66 32.41 -8.44
N LEU A 92 27.00 31.69 -7.38
CA LEU A 92 28.22 31.91 -6.62
C LEU A 92 29.47 31.61 -7.46
N ARG A 93 29.45 30.53 -8.27
CA ARG A 93 30.55 30.23 -9.21
C ARG A 93 30.74 31.36 -10.21
N THR A 94 29.68 31.80 -10.87
CA THR A 94 29.75 32.88 -11.87
C THR A 94 30.16 34.23 -11.27
N GLN A 95 29.85 34.50 -9.99
CA GLN A 95 30.36 35.68 -9.28
C GLN A 95 31.85 35.56 -8.96
N GLY A 96 32.32 34.40 -8.46
CA GLY A 96 33.74 34.17 -8.21
C GLY A 96 34.61 34.31 -9.45
N PHE A 97 34.13 33.88 -10.63
CA PHE A 97 34.83 34.09 -11.90
C PHE A 97 34.83 35.56 -12.37
N LYS A 98 33.84 36.37 -11.96
CA LYS A 98 33.80 37.82 -12.28
C LYS A 98 34.68 38.65 -11.36
N GLU A 99 34.92 38.23 -10.12
CA GLU A 99 35.83 38.93 -9.20
C GLU A 99 37.32 38.66 -9.50
N LEU A 100 37.63 37.57 -10.21
CA LEU A 100 38.99 37.18 -10.59
C LEU A 100 39.42 37.68 -11.98
N ALA A 101 38.53 38.31 -12.74
CA ALA A 101 38.77 38.85 -14.08
C ALA A 101 38.80 40.38 -14.06
#